data_AF-A0AAD7HDZ1-F1
#
_entry.id   AF-A0AAD7HDZ1-F1
#
_cell.length_a   1.000
_cell.length_b   1.000
_cell.length_c   1.000
_cell.angle_alpha   90.00
_cell.angle_beta   90.00
_cell.angle_gamma   90.00
#
_symmetry.space_group_name_H-M   'P 1'
#
loop_
_entity.id
_entity.type
_entity.pdbx_description
1 polymer ?
#
loop_
_entity_poly.entity_id
_entity_poly.type
_entity_poly.pdbx_seq_one_letter_code
_entity_poly.pdbx_strand_id
1 'polypeptide(L)'
;MTEKLEGAVFVGARKLSNGGVVFDCLNESTAVWVRGAETMKEFIAALGGTCVFKPRTIDVMVEMLPVELSIDSEGVLRLIETESGLTTGVIRGARWMKPLHRR
;
A
#
# COMPACT_ATOMS: atom_id res chain seq x y z
N MET A 1 19.93 11.71 7.64
CA MET A 1 19.02 12.55 8.44
C MET A 1 17.82 12.80 7.56
N THR A 2 16.74 12.05 7.79
CA THR A 2 15.54 12.13 6.94
C THR A 2 14.85 13.48 7.15
N GLU A 3 14.37 14.11 6.08
CA GLU A 3 13.63 15.36 6.18
C GLU A 3 12.36 15.12 7.01
N LYS A 4 12.21 15.90 8.08
CA LYS A 4 11.06 15.82 8.98
C LYS A 4 9.87 16.44 8.26
N LEU A 5 8.82 15.67 8.00
CA LEU A 5 7.60 16.20 7.42
C LEU A 5 6.91 17.13 8.42
N GLU A 6 6.91 18.43 8.14
CA GLU A 6 6.14 19.40 8.94
C GLU A 6 4.65 19.05 8.89
N GLY A 7 4.01 18.98 10.07
CA GLY A 7 2.60 18.58 10.17
C GLY A 7 2.35 17.06 10.12
N ALA A 8 3.38 16.23 10.26
CA ALA A 8 3.20 14.79 10.46
C ALA A 8 2.49 14.50 11.79
N VAL A 9 1.29 13.91 11.73
CA VAL A 9 0.46 13.66 12.92
C VAL A 9 -0.05 12.22 12.92
N PHE A 10 0.24 11.50 14.00
CA PHE A 10 -0.42 10.25 14.35
C PHE A 10 -1.58 10.55 15.31
N VAL A 11 -2.77 10.06 14.99
CA VAL A 11 -3.99 10.31 15.76
C VAL A 11 -4.33 9.16 16.71
N GLY A 12 -3.70 8.01 16.52
CA GLY A 12 -3.93 6.85 17.38
C GLY A 12 -3.02 5.66 17.05
N ALA A 13 -3.06 4.69 17.95
CA ALA A 13 -2.44 3.39 17.75
C ALA A 13 -3.35 2.28 18.32
N ARG A 14 -3.47 1.17 17.60
CA ARG A 14 -4.27 0.00 18.00
C ARG A 14 -3.41 -1.26 17.97
N LYS A 15 -3.35 -1.96 19.10
CA LYS A 15 -2.79 -3.31 19.15
C LYS A 15 -3.80 -4.31 18.59
N LEU A 16 -3.36 -5.14 17.65
CA LEU A 16 -4.14 -6.22 17.05
C LEU A 16 -4.02 -7.50 17.89
N SER A 17 -4.98 -8.42 17.73
CA SER A 17 -5.00 -9.71 18.43
C SER A 17 -3.78 -10.58 18.12
N ASN A 18 -3.17 -10.43 16.95
CA ASN A 18 -1.95 -11.13 16.54
C ASN A 18 -0.64 -10.44 17.02
N GLY A 19 -0.74 -9.46 17.92
CA GLY A 19 0.41 -8.72 18.44
C GLY A 19 0.95 -7.60 17.54
N GLY A 20 0.39 -7.42 16.33
CA GLY A 20 0.71 -6.28 15.47
C GLY A 20 0.18 -4.96 16.03
N VAL A 21 0.72 -3.83 15.56
CA VAL A 21 0.23 -2.49 15.89
C VAL A 21 -0.12 -1.75 14.60
N VAL A 22 -1.28 -1.10 14.59
CA VAL A 22 -1.71 -0.20 13.52
C VAL A 22 -1.63 1.22 14.04
N PHE A 23 -0.96 2.10 13.32
CA PHE A 23 -0.92 3.53 13.60
C PHE A 23 -1.85 4.26 12.65
N ASP A 24 -2.75 5.05 13.21
CA ASP A 24 -3.67 5.89 12.45
C ASP A 24 -3.01 7.26 12.22
N CYS A 25 -2.90 7.68 10.96
CA CYS A 25 -2.31 8.96 10.57
C CYS A 25 -3.43 9.97 10.24
N LEU A 26 -3.24 11.24 10.58
CA LEU A 26 -4.23 12.29 10.28
C LEU A 26 -4.43 12.49 8.78
N ASN A 27 -3.35 12.36 8.00
CA ASN A 27 -3.34 12.61 6.57
C ASN A 27 -2.51 11.55 5.82
N GLU A 28 -2.78 11.43 4.52
CA GLU A 28 -2.09 10.48 3.64
C GLU A 28 -0.59 10.77 3.56
N SER A 29 -0.19 12.04 3.53
CA SER A 29 1.22 12.45 3.43
C SER A 29 2.06 11.92 4.60
N THR A 30 1.52 11.91 5.82
CA THR A 30 2.18 11.29 6.98
C THR A 30 2.37 9.78 6.78
N ALA A 31 1.34 9.10 6.29
CA ALA A 31 1.38 7.67 6.03
C ALA A 31 2.37 7.31 4.91
N VAL A 32 2.47 8.15 3.87
CA VAL A 32 3.44 7.99 2.77
C VAL A 32 4.85 8.25 3.28
N TRP A 33 5.07 9.33 4.02
CA TRP A 33 6.37 9.73 4.57
C TRP A 33 6.96 8.66 5.50
N VAL A 34 6.16 8.14 6.44
CA VAL A 34 6.66 7.11 7.38
C VAL A 34 7.06 5.84 6.65
N ARG A 35 6.40 5.50 5.54
CA ARG A 35 6.71 4.34 4.68
C ARG A 35 7.99 4.50 3.87
N GLY A 36 8.62 5.68 3.83
CA GLY A 36 9.91 5.90 3.19
C GLY A 36 11.00 5.01 3.81
N ALA A 37 11.93 4.50 3.00
CA ALA A 37 12.90 3.49 3.45
C ALA A 37 13.73 3.92 4.66
N GLU A 38 14.22 5.17 4.67
CA GLU A 38 15.01 5.71 5.78
C GLU A 38 14.14 6.11 6.97
N THR A 39 13.03 6.81 6.73
CA THR A 39 12.05 7.18 7.78
C THR A 39 11.56 5.94 8.54
N MET A 40 11.25 4.86 7.81
CA MET A 40 10.76 3.63 8.39
C MET A 40 11.80 2.97 9.31
N LYS A 41 13.07 2.96 8.90
CA LYS A 41 14.16 2.45 9.73
C LYS A 41 14.30 3.26 11.02
N GLU A 42 14.33 4.58 10.90
CA GLU A 42 14.41 5.50 12.05
C GLU A 42 13.19 5.33 12.98
N PHE A 43 11.99 5.20 12.41
CA PHE A 43 10.75 4.99 13.14
C PHE A 43 10.75 3.66 13.92
N ILE A 44 11.15 2.55 13.29
CA ILE A 44 11.27 1.24 13.94
C ILE A 44 12.33 1.29 15.06
N ALA A 45 13.47 1.94 14.82
CA ALA A 45 14.52 2.10 15.83
C ALA A 45 14.00 2.84 17.06
N ALA A 46 13.22 3.92 16.86
CA ALA A 46 12.59 4.68 17.94
C ALA A 46 11.55 3.86 18.73
N LEU A 47 10.92 2.86 18.09
CA LEU A 47 10.01 1.90 18.75
C LEU A 47 10.74 0.76 19.49
N GLY A 48 12.06 0.85 19.63
CA GLY A 48 12.88 -0.17 20.32
C GLY A 48 13.49 -1.22 19.39
N GLY A 49 13.44 -1.02 18.06
CA GLY A 49 14.22 -1.78 17.07
C GLY A 49 13.80 -3.24 16.84
N THR A 50 12.84 -3.76 17.60
CA THR A 50 12.38 -5.16 17.52
C THR A 50 11.14 -5.33 16.65
N CYS A 51 10.54 -4.23 16.20
CA CYS A 51 9.36 -4.25 15.34
C CYS A 51 9.74 -4.51 13.88
N VAL A 52 8.91 -5.26 13.17
CA VAL A 52 9.03 -5.46 11.72
C VAL A 52 7.90 -4.73 11.04
N PHE A 53 8.23 -3.80 10.14
CA PHE A 53 7.23 -3.20 9.27
C PHE A 53 6.78 -4.20 8.22
N LYS A 54 5.45 -4.38 8.12
CA LYS A 54 4.82 -5.25 7.12
C LYS A 54 4.01 -4.38 6.15
N PRO A 55 4.54 -4.02 4.98
CA PRO A 55 3.73 -3.37 3.96
C PRO A 55 2.57 -4.30 3.60
N ARG A 56 1.34 -3.80 3.71
CA ARG A 56 0.13 -4.56 3.38
C ARG A 56 -0.32 -4.15 2.00
N THR A 57 -0.50 -5.12 1.12
CA THR A 57 -1.38 -4.98 -0.04
C THR A 57 -2.81 -5.20 0.41
N ILE A 58 -3.74 -4.44 -0.16
CA ILE A 58 -5.17 -4.65 0.00
C ILE A 58 -5.74 -5.12 -1.33
N ASP A 59 -6.66 -6.08 -1.28
CA ASP A 59 -7.41 -6.49 -2.46
C ASP A 59 -8.52 -5.46 -2.69
N VAL A 60 -8.59 -4.93 -3.90
CA VAL A 60 -9.65 -4.00 -4.34
C VAL A 60 -10.48 -4.70 -5.40
N MET A 61 -11.81 -4.65 -5.26
CA MET A 61 -12.72 -5.12 -6.29
C MET A 61 -12.95 -4.01 -7.30
N VAL A 62 -12.65 -4.29 -8.57
CA VAL A 62 -12.94 -3.39 -9.68
C VAL A 62 -14.07 -4.01 -10.51
N GLU A 63 -15.14 -3.25 -10.69
CA GLU A 63 -16.29 -3.66 -11.48
C GLU A 63 -16.16 -3.16 -12.92
N MET A 64 -16.88 -3.81 -13.84
CA MET A 64 -16.97 -3.41 -15.26
C MET A 64 -15.63 -3.37 -16.02
N LEU A 65 -14.73 -4.30 -15.73
CA LEU A 65 -13.53 -4.49 -16.56
C LEU A 65 -13.90 -5.15 -17.91
N PRO A 66 -13.39 -4.63 -19.04
CA PRO A 66 -13.53 -5.29 -20.34
C PRO A 66 -13.01 -6.73 -20.28
N VAL A 67 -13.75 -7.68 -20.82
CA VAL A 67 -13.36 -9.10 -20.81
C VAL A 67 -12.18 -9.37 -21.75
N GLU A 68 -11.96 -8.47 -22.70
CA GLU A 68 -10.84 -8.45 -23.63
C GLU A 68 -9.52 -8.05 -22.93
N LEU A 69 -9.59 -7.47 -21.73
CA LEU A 69 -8.40 -7.09 -20.97
C LEU A 69 -7.66 -8.34 -20.48
N SER A 70 -6.50 -8.60 -21.07
CA SER A 70 -5.60 -9.65 -20.59
C SER A 70 -4.77 -9.14 -19.42
N ILE A 71 -5.25 -9.35 -18.18
CA ILE A 71 -4.55 -8.95 -16.95
C ILE A 71 -3.21 -9.68 -16.73
N ASP A 72 -3.00 -10.80 -17.43
CA ASP A 72 -1.78 -11.61 -17.37
C ASP A 72 -0.73 -11.15 -18.40
N SER A 73 -1.09 -10.21 -19.29
CA SER A 73 -0.16 -9.65 -20.27
C SER A 73 0.94 -8.84 -19.57
N GLU A 74 2.18 -8.98 -20.04
CA GLU A 74 3.28 -8.18 -19.55
C GLU A 74 2.99 -6.69 -19.72
N GLY A 75 3.30 -5.88 -18.70
CA GLY A 75 3.11 -4.43 -18.72
C GLY A 75 1.67 -3.93 -18.55
N VAL A 76 0.64 -4.78 -18.64
CA VAL A 76 -0.77 -4.32 -18.59
C VAL A 76 -1.10 -3.59 -17.28
N LEU A 77 -0.59 -4.06 -16.15
CA LEU A 77 -0.81 -3.40 -14.85
C LEU A 77 -0.14 -2.02 -14.80
N ARG A 78 1.01 -1.85 -15.46
CA ARG A 78 1.73 -0.57 -15.53
C ARG A 78 1.01 0.42 -16.45
N LEU A 79 0.41 -0.09 -17.53
CA LEU A 79 -0.47 0.71 -18.37
C LEU A 79 -1.69 1.18 -17.58
N ILE A 80 -2.38 0.28 -16.88
CA ILE A 80 -3.54 0.63 -16.04
C ILE A 80 -3.16 1.70 -15.01
N GLU A 81 -2.02 1.56 -14.33
CA GLU A 81 -1.54 2.58 -13.40
C GLU A 81 -1.35 3.94 -14.07
N THR A 82 -0.67 3.95 -15.22
CA THR A 82 -0.37 5.17 -15.97
C THR A 82 -1.65 5.88 -16.41
N GLU A 83 -2.56 5.15 -17.05
CA GLU A 83 -3.85 5.67 -17.52
C GLU A 83 -4.77 6.11 -16.37
N SER A 84 -4.61 5.51 -15.18
CA SER A 84 -5.39 5.87 -13.98
C SER A 84 -4.72 6.92 -13.10
N GLY A 85 -3.55 7.45 -13.49
CA GLY A 85 -2.79 8.41 -12.68
C GLY A 85 -2.26 7.86 -11.35
N LEU A 86 -2.10 6.53 -11.26
CA LEU A 86 -1.56 5.85 -10.09
C LEU A 86 -0.03 5.86 -10.10
N THR A 87 0.56 5.76 -8.91
CA THR A 87 2.00 5.58 -8.77
C THR A 87 2.45 4.26 -9.40
N THR A 88 3.46 4.31 -10.25
CA THR A 88 4.08 3.12 -10.84
C THR A 88 4.49 2.12 -9.76
N GLY A 89 4.05 0.88 -9.89
CA GLY A 89 4.40 -0.19 -8.93
C GLY A 89 3.37 -0.43 -7.83
N VAL A 90 2.31 0.37 -7.72
CA VAL A 90 1.33 0.28 -6.64
C VAL A 90 0.43 -0.96 -6.74
N ILE A 91 0.05 -1.36 -7.95
CA ILE A 91 -0.65 -2.61 -8.24
C ILE A 91 0.38 -3.75 -8.25
N ARG A 92 0.29 -4.62 -7.24
CA ARG A 92 1.19 -5.78 -7.07
C ARG A 92 0.78 -7.01 -7.86
N GLY A 93 -0.50 -7.10 -8.20
CA GLY A 93 -1.05 -8.18 -9.01
C GLY A 93 -2.54 -7.97 -9.21
N ALA A 94 -3.10 -8.71 -10.15
CA ALA A 94 -4.53 -8.76 -10.39
C ALA A 94 -4.95 -10.21 -10.59
N ARG A 95 -6.19 -10.52 -10.22
CA ARG A 95 -6.82 -11.80 -10.56
C ARG A 95 -8.29 -11.56 -10.81
N TRP A 96 -8.85 -12.31 -11.74
CA TRP A 96 -10.29 -12.31 -11.91
C TRP A 96 -10.97 -12.95 -10.70
N MET A 97 -12.02 -12.30 -10.19
CA MET A 97 -12.84 -12.89 -9.13
C MET A 97 -13.58 -14.14 -9.63
N LYS A 98 -14.02 -14.13 -10.89
CA LYS A 98 -14.72 -15.25 -11.53
C LYS A 98 -13.80 -16.02 -12.51
N PRO A 99 -13.95 -17.35 -12.62
CA PRO A 99 -13.25 -18.13 -13.64
C PRO A 99 -13.76 -17.77 -15.04
N LEU A 100 -12.96 -18.02 -16.08
CA LEU A 100 -13.25 -17.64 -17.48
C LEU A 100 -14.68 -17.97 -17.93
N HIS A 101 -15.19 -19.16 -17.61
CA HIS A 101 -16.54 -19.61 -18.00
C HIS A 101 -17.70 -18.89 -17.29
N ARG A 102 -17.43 -17.96 -16.38
CA ARG A 102 -18.42 -17.15 -15.63
C ARG A 102 -18.15 -15.64 -15.71
N ARG A 103 -17.19 -15.22 -16.52
CA ARG A 103 -16.87 -13.80 -16.73
C ARG A 103 -17.90 -13.17 -17.66
#